data_AF-A0A1H6LNB5-F1
#
_entry.id   AF-A0A1H6LNB5-F1
#
_cell.length_a   1.000
_cell.length_b   1.000
_cell.length_c   1.000
_cell.angle_alpha   90.00
_cell.angle_beta   90.00
_cell.angle_gamma   90.00
#
_symmetry.space_group_name_H-M   'P 1'
#
loop_
_entity.id
_entity.type
_entity.pdbx_description
1 polymer ?
#
loop_
_entity_poly.entity_id
_entity_poly.type
_entity_poly.pdbx_seq_one_letter_code
_entity_poly.pdbx_strand_id
1 'polypeptide(L)'
;MKEIGINFLLTFFILLVLLPIGLFVEGLNEDAIFHMMFSFTIYLLAMSLINALILTTIDTFVTNTKRRLILTFLPSLIMIFFFLQFLTTISIENKGLFVGFPLIIAVFSSNFLRYKRINKHIK
;
A
#
# COMPACT_ATOMS: atom_id res chain seq x y z
N MET A 1 13.94 -7.52 -12.23
CA MET A 1 14.00 -7.80 -10.77
C MET A 1 14.26 -6.56 -9.91
N LYS A 2 15.10 -5.59 -10.30
CA LYS A 2 15.37 -4.38 -9.49
C LYS A 2 14.10 -3.57 -9.13
N GLU A 3 13.14 -3.45 -10.05
CA GLU A 3 11.89 -2.72 -9.81
C GLU A 3 10.97 -3.36 -8.74
N ILE A 4 11.11 -4.67 -8.49
CA ILE A 4 10.33 -5.35 -7.43
C ILE A 4 10.76 -4.80 -6.07
N GLY A 5 12.07 -4.81 -5.81
CA GLY A 5 12.65 -4.31 -4.57
C GLY A 5 12.39 -2.83 -4.36
N ILE A 6 12.50 -2.01 -5.42
CA ILE A 6 12.22 -0.57 -5.34
C ILE A 6 10.75 -0.34 -4.99
N ASN A 7 9.81 -1.01 -5.65
CA ASN A 7 8.40 -0.80 -5.36
C ASN A 7 8.01 -1.33 -3.98
N PHE A 8 8.53 -2.50 -3.58
CA PHE A 8 8.37 -3.05 -2.24
C PHE A 8 8.82 -2.06 -1.17
N LEU A 9 10.07 -1.58 -1.24
CA LEU A 9 10.61 -0.65 -0.25
C LEU A 9 9.83 0.66 -0.23
N LEU A 10 9.46 1.17 -1.40
CA LEU A 10 8.76 2.45 -1.51
C LEU A 10 7.33 2.36 -0.98
N THR A 11 6.59 1.29 -1.25
CA THR A 11 5.29 1.04 -0.62
C THR A 11 5.43 0.89 0.90
N PHE A 12 6.42 0.12 1.36
CA PHE A 12 6.67 -0.12 2.78
C PHE A 12 6.99 1.17 3.55
N PHE A 13 7.92 1.99 3.06
CA PHE A 13 8.28 3.23 3.71
C PHE A 13 7.14 4.24 3.75
N ILE A 14 6.34 4.35 2.68
CA ILE A 14 5.18 5.25 2.71
C ILE A 14 4.15 4.77 3.74
N LEU A 15 3.89 3.47 3.82
CA LEU A 15 2.99 2.90 4.84
C LEU A 15 3.52 3.14 6.26
N LEU A 16 4.82 2.94 6.48
CA LEU A 16 5.46 3.12 7.78
C LEU A 16 5.32 4.56 8.30
N VAL A 17 5.34 5.56 7.39
CA VAL A 17 5.18 6.98 7.73
C VAL A 17 3.72 7.38 7.86
N LEU A 18 2.84 6.91 6.96
CA LEU A 18 1.45 7.36 6.94
C LEU A 18 0.59 6.67 8.00
N LEU A 19 0.91 5.43 8.40
CA LEU A 19 0.18 4.71 9.43
C LEU A 19 0.16 5.45 10.79
N PRO A 20 1.30 5.89 11.38
CA PRO A 20 1.28 6.65 12.63
C PRO A 20 0.53 7.96 12.50
N ILE A 21 0.60 8.62 11.34
CA ILE A 21 -0.18 9.84 11.08
C ILE A 21 -1.68 9.52 11.14
N GLY A 22 -2.13 8.44 10.49
CA GLY A 22 -3.53 8.00 10.54
C GLY A 22 -3.98 7.64 11.95
N LEU A 23 -3.16 6.90 12.70
CA LEU A 23 -3.44 6.51 14.08
C LEU A 23 -3.47 7.71 15.05
N PHE A 24 -2.62 8.71 14.82
CA PHE A 24 -2.62 9.96 15.59
C PHE A 24 -3.87 10.79 15.34
N VAL A 25 -4.30 10.91 14.08
CA VAL A 25 -5.57 11.58 13.71
C VAL A 25 -6.78 10.88 14.35
N GLU A 26 -6.70 9.57 14.55
CA GLU A 26 -7.72 8.77 15.26
C GLU A 26 -7.75 9.00 16.78
N GLY A 27 -6.85 9.83 17.32
CA GLY A 27 -6.82 10.21 18.72
C GLY A 27 -6.22 9.15 19.65
N LEU A 28 -5.40 8.24 19.11
CA LEU A 28 -4.62 7.30 19.92
C LEU A 28 -3.47 8.02 20.60
N ASN A 29 -3.13 7.61 21.83
CA ASN A 29 -1.96 8.12 22.54
C ASN A 29 -0.66 7.52 21.97
N GLU A 30 0.47 8.14 22.31
CA GLU A 30 1.79 7.77 21.78
C GLU A 30 2.15 6.29 22.05
N ASP A 31 1.85 5.79 23.24
CA ASP A 31 2.13 4.40 23.62
C ASP A 31 1.31 3.40 22.79
N ALA A 32 0.01 3.65 22.58
CA ALA A 32 -0.83 2.80 21.75
C ALA A 32 -0.39 2.83 20.28
N ILE A 33 -0.01 4.01 19.76
CA ILE A 33 0.53 4.15 18.40
C ILE A 33 1.78 3.28 18.25
N PHE A 34 2.72 3.37 19.20
CA PHE A 34 3.96 2.61 19.15
C PHE A 34 3.72 1.09 19.17
N HIS A 35 2.88 0.61 20.09
CA HIS A 35 2.53 -0.80 20.17
C HIS A 35 1.79 -1.31 18.93
N MET A 36 0.85 -0.52 18.40
CA MET A 36 0.13 -0.87 17.16
C MET A 36 1.07 -0.87 15.96
N MET A 37 1.95 0.12 15.81
CA MET A 37 2.94 0.14 14.73
C MET A 37 3.83 -1.10 14.73
N PHE A 38 4.33 -1.51 15.90
CA PHE A 38 5.14 -2.72 16.02
C PHE A 38 4.34 -3.97 15.62
N SER A 39 3.10 -4.08 16.10
CA SER A 39 2.21 -5.20 15.80
C SER A 39 1.83 -5.26 14.31
N PHE A 40 1.63 -4.10 13.68
CA PHE A 40 1.28 -3.99 12.27
C PHE A 40 2.47 -4.12 11.32
N THR A 41 3.71 -4.02 11.79
CA THR A 41 4.91 -4.00 10.92
C THR A 41 4.99 -5.24 10.02
N ILE A 42 4.67 -6.43 10.54
CA ILE A 42 4.65 -7.68 9.76
C ILE A 42 3.59 -7.62 8.66
N TYR A 43 2.41 -7.07 8.97
CA TYR A 43 1.34 -6.89 7.98
C TYR A 43 1.71 -5.87 6.92
N LEU A 44 2.37 -4.76 7.30
CA LEU A 44 2.87 -3.77 6.35
C LEU A 44 3.91 -4.37 5.39
N LEU A 45 4.83 -5.19 5.91
CA LEU A 45 5.81 -5.92 5.10
C LEU A 45 5.12 -6.86 4.10
N ALA A 46 4.18 -7.67 4.58
CA ALA A 46 3.44 -8.62 3.75
C ALA A 46 2.67 -7.90 2.64
N MET A 47 1.94 -6.83 2.97
CA MET A 47 1.16 -6.06 2.00
C MET A 47 2.05 -5.38 0.95
N SER A 48 3.18 -4.83 1.37
CA SER A 48 4.15 -4.22 0.46
C SER A 48 4.73 -5.24 -0.52
N LEU A 49 5.02 -6.46 -0.04
CA LEU A 49 5.55 -7.55 -0.86
C LEU A 49 4.50 -8.05 -1.86
N ILE A 50 3.27 -8.27 -1.40
CA ILE A 50 2.15 -8.68 -2.25
C ILE A 50 1.91 -7.63 -3.35
N ASN A 51 1.86 -6.34 -3.02
CA ASN A 51 1.73 -5.26 -4.00
C ASN A 51 2.85 -5.34 -5.06
N ALA A 52 4.11 -5.46 -4.63
CA ALA A 52 5.24 -5.55 -5.54
C ALA A 52 5.19 -6.79 -6.46
N LEU A 53 4.80 -7.95 -5.92
CA LEU A 53 4.67 -9.19 -6.70
C LEU A 53 3.57 -9.08 -7.75
N ILE A 54 2.37 -8.63 -7.37
CA ILE A 54 1.25 -8.53 -8.32
C ILE A 54 1.60 -7.55 -9.45
N LEU A 55 2.21 -6.41 -9.13
CA LEU A 55 2.64 -5.45 -10.14
C LEU A 55 3.71 -5.99 -11.08
N THR A 56 4.62 -6.81 -10.56
CA THR A 56 5.63 -7.49 -11.38
C THR A 56 4.98 -8.48 -12.35
N THR A 57 3.99 -9.24 -11.87
CA THR A 57 3.19 -10.13 -12.72
C THR A 57 2.50 -9.32 -13.82
N ILE A 58 1.81 -8.22 -13.48
CA ILE A 58 1.15 -7.34 -14.47
C ILE A 58 2.15 -6.88 -15.54
N ASP A 59 3.34 -6.42 -15.14
CA ASP A 59 4.35 -5.99 -16.10
C ASP A 59 4.86 -7.09 -17.01
N THR A 60 4.96 -8.32 -16.48
CA THR A 60 5.45 -9.47 -17.23
C THR A 60 4.45 -9.90 -18.30
N PHE A 61 3.16 -9.81 -18.00
CA PHE A 61 2.09 -10.31 -18.88
C PHE A 61 1.40 -9.24 -19.73
N VAL A 62 1.51 -7.94 -19.37
CA VAL A 62 0.78 -6.85 -20.03
C VAL A 62 1.75 -5.96 -20.80
N THR A 63 1.86 -6.24 -22.10
CA THR A 63 2.69 -5.47 -23.05
C THR A 63 2.06 -4.15 -23.49
N ASN A 64 0.73 -4.04 -23.44
CA ASN A 64 0.01 -2.81 -23.80
C ASN A 64 0.11 -1.75 -22.68
N THR A 65 0.77 -0.63 -22.97
CA THR A 65 1.04 0.46 -22.02
C THR A 65 -0.21 1.08 -21.38
N LYS A 66 -1.32 1.21 -22.12
CA LYS A 66 -2.59 1.76 -21.57
C LYS A 66 -3.24 0.77 -20.60
N ARG A 67 -3.29 -0.52 -20.96
CA ARG A 67 -3.82 -1.57 -20.07
C ARG A 67 -2.94 -1.76 -18.84
N ARG A 68 -1.62 -1.63 -18.99
CA ARG A 68 -0.66 -1.73 -17.88
C ARG A 68 -0.93 -0.67 -16.80
N LEU A 69 -1.24 0.58 -17.17
CA LEU A 69 -1.57 1.63 -16.21
C LEU A 69 -2.81 1.29 -15.38
N ILE A 70 -3.89 0.84 -16.02
CA ILE A 70 -5.13 0.49 -15.30
C ILE A 70 -4.87 -0.69 -14.38
N LEU A 71 -4.18 -1.72 -14.88
CA LEU A 71 -3.88 -2.91 -14.11
C LEU A 71 -2.90 -2.64 -12.96
N THR A 72 -2.03 -1.63 -13.05
CA THR A 72 -1.20 -1.23 -11.90
C THR A 72 -1.99 -0.69 -10.70
N PHE A 73 -3.28 -0.36 -10.85
CA PHE A 73 -4.12 0.04 -9.71
C PHE A 73 -4.98 -1.08 -9.13
N LEU A 74 -5.17 -2.18 -9.88
CA LEU A 74 -5.97 -3.34 -9.44
C LEU A 74 -5.48 -3.97 -8.11
N PRO A 75 -4.17 -4.15 -7.86
CA PRO A 75 -3.67 -4.70 -6.60
C PRO A 75 -4.03 -3.80 -5.41
N SER A 76 -3.97 -2.49 -5.63
CA SER A 76 -4.40 -1.46 -4.67
C SER A 76 -5.86 -1.62 -4.29
N LEU A 77 -6.76 -1.82 -5.26
CA LEU A 77 -8.18 -1.99 -5.00
C LEU A 77 -8.47 -3.25 -4.19
N ILE A 78 -7.80 -4.36 -4.50
CA ILE A 78 -7.94 -5.63 -3.76
C ILE A 78 -7.42 -5.48 -2.33
N MET A 79 -6.26 -4.86 -2.15
CA MET A 79 -5.67 -4.61 -0.82
C MET A 79 -6.54 -3.67 0.03
N ILE A 80 -7.13 -2.63 -0.58
CA ILE A 80 -8.09 -1.74 0.07
C ILE A 80 -9.32 -2.54 0.53
N PHE A 81 -9.84 -3.42 -0.33
CA PHE A 81 -11.02 -4.23 0.01
C PHE A 81 -10.77 -5.20 1.17
N PHE A 82 -9.65 -5.93 1.15
CA PHE A 82 -9.25 -6.81 2.25
C PHE A 82 -9.04 -6.06 3.56
N PHE A 83 -8.46 -4.86 3.49
CA PHE A 83 -8.21 -4.05 4.68
C PHE A 83 -9.50 -3.46 5.27
N LEU A 84 -10.40 -2.95 4.44
CA LEU A 84 -11.73 -2.52 4.87
C LEU A 84 -12.48 -3.66 5.56
N GLN A 85 -12.36 -4.89 5.05
CA GLN A 85 -12.95 -6.07 5.65
C GLN A 85 -12.31 -6.44 7.00
N PHE A 86 -10.98 -6.31 7.14
CA PHE A 86 -10.29 -6.52 8.42
C PHE A 86 -10.73 -5.51 9.49
N LEU A 87 -10.86 -4.23 9.13
CA LEU A 87 -11.29 -3.18 10.04
C LEU A 87 -12.74 -3.31 10.50
N THR A 88 -13.65 -3.72 9.63
CA THR A 88 -15.04 -4.01 10.05
C THR A 88 -15.11 -5.17 11.02
N THR A 89 -14.20 -6.14 10.91
CA THR A 89 -14.12 -7.30 11.81
C THR A 89 -13.59 -6.91 13.20
N ILE A 90 -12.79 -5.84 13.30
CA ILE A 90 -12.20 -5.38 14.58
C ILE A 90 -13.12 -4.40 15.32
N SER A 91 -14.18 -3.90 14.65
CA SER A 91 -15.29 -3.11 15.20
C SER A 91 -14.93 -2.28 16.44
N ILE A 92 -14.08 -1.27 16.24
CA ILE A 92 -14.12 -0.08 17.08
C ILE A 92 -14.92 0.93 16.26
N GLU A 93 -16.14 1.24 16.71
CA GLU A 93 -17.05 2.18 16.04
C GLU A 93 -16.25 3.43 15.59
N ASN A 94 -16.17 3.62 14.26
CA ASN A 94 -15.50 4.72 13.56
C ASN A 94 -13.96 4.80 13.54
N LYS A 95 -13.19 3.86 14.12
CA LYS A 95 -11.70 3.92 14.12
C LYS A 95 -10.99 3.07 13.05
N GLY A 96 -11.67 2.79 11.95
CA GLY A 96 -11.05 2.12 10.79
C GLY A 96 -10.80 3.06 9.61
N LEU A 97 -11.58 4.15 9.53
CA LEU A 97 -11.57 5.05 8.37
C LEU A 97 -10.23 5.80 8.24
N PHE A 98 -9.60 6.18 9.34
CA PHE A 98 -8.36 6.96 9.30
C PHE A 98 -7.10 6.10 9.21
N VAL A 99 -7.16 4.81 9.55
CA VAL A 99 -6.09 3.83 9.24
C VAL A 99 -6.11 3.41 7.76
N GLY A 100 -7.29 3.34 7.14
CA GLY A 100 -7.44 2.94 5.73
C GLY A 100 -6.93 3.98 4.73
N PHE A 101 -7.04 5.26 5.06
CA PHE A 101 -6.64 6.36 4.17
C PHE A 101 -5.11 6.40 3.88
N PRO A 102 -4.22 6.26 4.89
CA PRO A 102 -2.79 5.98 4.72
C PRO A 102 -2.46 4.88 3.71
N LEU A 103 -3.20 3.77 3.77
CA LEU A 103 -3.02 2.62 2.89
C LEU A 103 -3.35 2.97 1.44
N ILE A 104 -4.48 3.64 1.21
CA ILE A 104 -4.88 4.10 -0.12
C ILE A 104 -3.78 4.99 -0.71
N ILE A 105 -3.35 6.00 0.04
CA ILE A 105 -2.31 6.94 -0.42
C ILE A 105 -1.02 6.18 -0.72
N ALA A 106 -0.53 5.33 0.18
CA ALA A 106 0.74 4.64 0.01
C ALA A 106 0.77 3.81 -1.27
N VAL A 107 -0.31 3.08 -1.55
CA VAL A 107 -0.36 2.19 -2.70
C VAL A 107 -0.55 2.99 -4.00
N PHE A 108 -1.44 3.98 -4.02
CA PHE A 108 -1.61 4.83 -5.20
C PHE A 108 -0.34 5.63 -5.54
N SER A 109 0.28 6.25 -4.55
CA SER A 109 1.52 7.02 -4.73
C SER A 109 2.68 6.12 -5.19
N SER A 110 2.87 4.95 -4.56
CA SER A 110 3.94 4.03 -4.95
C SER A 110 3.76 3.48 -6.37
N ASN A 111 2.53 3.06 -6.71
CA ASN A 111 2.22 2.51 -8.02
C ASN A 111 2.29 3.58 -9.13
N PHE A 112 1.87 4.81 -8.85
CA PHE A 112 2.05 5.95 -9.77
C PHE A 112 3.52 6.27 -10.03
N LEU A 113 4.34 6.34 -8.97
CA LEU A 113 5.79 6.59 -9.10
C LEU A 113 6.47 5.49 -9.92
N ARG A 114 6.08 4.24 -9.71
CA ARG A 114 6.57 3.10 -10.51
C ARG A 114 6.18 3.21 -11.97
N TYR A 115 4.91 3.50 -12.28
CA TYR A 115 4.47 3.70 -13.66
C TYR A 115 5.32 4.77 -14.36
N LYS A 116 5.58 5.89 -13.69
CA LYS A 116 6.42 6.97 -14.22
C LYS A 116 7.87 6.51 -14.49
N ARG A 117 8.45 5.69 -13.60
CA ARG A 117 9.80 5.12 -13.80
C ARG A 117 9.84 4.20 -15.01
N ILE A 118 8.96 3.21 -15.06
CA ILE A 118 8.95 2.20 -16.14
C ILE A 118 8.70 2.84 -17.50
N ASN A 119 7.78 3.80 -17.59
CA ASN A 119 7.51 4.50 -18.86
C ASN A 119 8.61 5.47 -19.28
N LYS A 120 9.43 5.99 -18.36
CA LYS A 120 10.60 6.81 -18.72
C LYS A 120 11.66 6.02 -19.48
N HIS A 121 11.70 4.69 -19.31
CA HIS A 121 12.68 3.80 -19.93
C HIS A 121 12.18 3.14 -21.23
N ILE A 122 10.96 3.44 -21.70
CA ILE A 122 10.37 2.88 -22.94
C ILE A 122 10.22 3.99 -23.99
N LYS A 123 11.19 4.91 -24.07
CA LYS A 123 11.29 5.90 -25.15
C LYS A 123 12.27 5.43 -26.21
#